data_AF-A0A5J4TVT6-F1
#
_entry.id   AF-A0A5J4TVT6-F1
#
_cell.length_a   1.000
_cell.length_b   1.000
_cell.length_c   1.000
_cell.angle_alpha   90.00
_cell.angle_beta   90.00
_cell.angle_gamma   90.00
#
_symmetry.space_group_name_H-M   'P 1'
#
loop_
_entity.id
_entity.type
_entity.pdbx_description
1 polymer ?
#
loop_
_entity_poly.entity_id
_entity_poly.type
_entity_poly.pdbx_seq_one_letter_code
_entity_poly.pdbx_strand_id
1 'polypeptide(L)'
;MKGDEQNATDNPLEEPYHDGAFEGFQILVVCLYLGANEGDKQKLFKQRVFDSQCGAVLNRKGFNYKFVCSQGEGLIEITHKENDRCKYTQLWLFSSEGYGELPEEAKDKDINKIVPFLEAVADFWRNGGGLFLFCDNHPYNFEANYLLKNHFIFSHGGRRGVSAVRLGGNYLGKKQIVVAPTEAALQGHFNPILHLDAPGPAKQRLTLRPGLIKFSEGNTISFAVDDKDQPLTTAEQFWPFTPFAWTSENVTPPHPFILFYDPKISPESEAQYCSETCKGAIPSPGPIVLHGGFTSAFSEFGQDQTGMGRLVVSISCWLTRFEERLYASKLNGSLLLTTSPALTKHYSTPTFAGWRSRHRPRHSILILDGSGSMRGDPYSKLIIASNQYIGTQSQKGGIISVISFSDSAKVLYERQNRQLGSNEGFKGGGTNFQAALQTAIPLAQRNPPQYECRILFFTDGNGNDATTQCNQLAAMKVKIDVVGFGSLRENSLNGLVRCGGQVSIGKTMAE
;
A
#
# COMPACT_ATOMS: atom_id res chain seq x y z
N MET A 1 -8.53 -23.92 -31.85
CA MET A 1 -8.85 -22.49 -32.06
C MET A 1 -8.70 -22.18 -33.54
N LYS A 2 -9.77 -21.74 -34.20
CA LYS A 2 -9.71 -21.06 -35.51
C LYS A 2 -9.79 -19.57 -35.23
N GLY A 3 -8.65 -18.92 -35.34
CA GLY A 3 -8.45 -17.49 -35.15
C GLY A 3 -7.01 -17.25 -35.56
N ASP A 4 -6.84 -16.72 -36.77
CA ASP A 4 -5.56 -16.46 -37.37
C ASP A 4 -4.70 -15.59 -36.44
N GLU A 5 -3.39 -15.84 -36.43
CA GLU A 5 -2.35 -15.05 -35.75
C GLU A 5 -2.19 -13.63 -36.35
N GLN A 6 -3.29 -12.99 -36.78
CA GLN A 6 -3.29 -11.59 -37.19
C GLN A 6 -3.43 -10.69 -35.95
N ASN A 7 -2.25 -10.36 -35.40
CA ASN A 7 -1.91 -9.05 -34.87
C ASN A 7 -2.90 -8.38 -33.91
N ALA A 8 -2.88 -8.80 -32.65
CA ALA A 8 -3.16 -7.88 -31.53
C ALA A 8 -2.05 -6.78 -31.37
N THR A 9 -1.20 -6.59 -32.38
CA THR A 9 0.16 -6.03 -32.24
C THR A 9 0.32 -4.57 -32.70
N ASP A 10 -0.64 -3.99 -33.43
CA ASP A 10 -0.46 -2.63 -33.97
C ASP A 10 -1.32 -1.57 -33.27
N ASN A 11 -2.44 -1.97 -32.66
CA ASN A 11 -3.31 -1.04 -31.93
C ASN A 11 -3.18 -1.23 -30.41
N PRO A 12 -2.48 -0.32 -29.69
CA PRO A 12 -2.30 -0.43 -28.25
C PRO A 12 -3.61 -0.30 -27.44
N LEU A 13 -4.70 0.13 -28.07
CA LEU A 13 -6.01 0.28 -27.46
C LEU A 13 -6.89 -0.97 -27.60
N GLU A 14 -6.47 -1.94 -28.41
CA GLU A 14 -7.21 -3.18 -28.59
C GLU A 14 -7.01 -4.13 -27.41
N GLU A 15 -8.10 -4.78 -27.00
CA GLU A 15 -8.04 -5.83 -25.99
C GLU A 15 -7.54 -7.14 -26.63
N PRO A 16 -6.44 -7.74 -26.13
CA PRO A 16 -5.86 -8.93 -26.74
C PRO A 16 -6.62 -10.22 -26.40
N TYR A 17 -7.49 -10.21 -25.38
CA TYR A 17 -8.17 -11.40 -24.87
C TYR A 17 -9.69 -11.31 -25.06
N HIS A 18 -10.25 -12.27 -25.80
CA HIS A 18 -11.71 -12.38 -25.98
C HIS A 18 -12.41 -12.86 -24.69
N ASP A 19 -13.73 -12.67 -24.63
CA ASP A 19 -14.55 -13.17 -23.53
C ASP A 19 -14.55 -14.71 -23.50
N GLY A 20 -14.52 -15.30 -22.29
CA GLY A 20 -14.38 -16.76 -22.10
C GLY A 20 -12.97 -17.34 -22.33
N ALA A 21 -11.97 -16.54 -22.73
CA ALA A 21 -10.63 -17.04 -23.04
C ALA A 21 -9.92 -17.76 -21.87
N PHE A 22 -10.36 -17.52 -20.63
CA PHE A 22 -9.79 -18.08 -19.41
C PHE A 22 -10.71 -19.06 -18.69
N GLU A 23 -11.65 -19.67 -19.40
CA GLU A 23 -12.45 -20.77 -18.86
C GLU A 23 -11.58 -21.84 -18.21
N GLY A 24 -11.96 -22.25 -17.00
CA GLY A 24 -11.25 -23.26 -16.20
C GLY A 24 -10.15 -22.71 -15.29
N PHE A 25 -9.70 -21.46 -15.47
CA PHE A 25 -8.76 -20.82 -14.53
C PHE A 25 -9.49 -20.34 -13.27
N GLN A 26 -8.85 -20.53 -12.11
CA GLN A 26 -9.42 -20.10 -10.83
C GLN A 26 -8.49 -19.15 -10.05
N ILE A 27 -9.12 -18.16 -9.39
CA ILE A 27 -8.47 -17.14 -8.56
C ILE A 27 -8.90 -17.32 -7.10
N LEU A 28 -7.94 -17.39 -6.18
CA LEU A 28 -8.23 -17.28 -4.74
C LEU A 28 -8.10 -15.81 -4.32
N VAL A 29 -9.22 -15.17 -4.00
CA VAL A 29 -9.27 -13.78 -3.52
C VAL A 29 -9.35 -13.78 -1.99
N VAL A 30 -8.25 -13.43 -1.33
CA VAL A 30 -8.15 -13.30 0.12
C VAL A 30 -8.22 -11.83 0.48
N CYS A 31 -9.36 -11.41 1.04
CA CYS A 31 -9.61 -10.01 1.38
C CYS A 31 -9.63 -9.81 2.90
N LEU A 32 -8.51 -9.37 3.47
CA LEU A 32 -8.35 -9.22 4.93
C LEU A 32 -8.80 -7.84 5.44
N TYR A 33 -9.30 -6.99 4.55
CA TYR A 33 -9.82 -5.66 4.87
C TYR A 33 -11.14 -5.44 4.14
N LEU A 34 -12.20 -5.18 4.90
CA LEU A 34 -13.55 -4.89 4.40
C LEU A 34 -14.05 -3.50 4.82
N GLY A 35 -13.15 -2.52 4.92
CA GLY A 35 -13.55 -1.15 5.28
C GLY A 35 -13.64 -0.89 6.79
N ALA A 36 -12.97 -1.67 7.65
CA ALA A 36 -13.11 -1.59 9.11
C ALA A 36 -12.96 -0.17 9.71
N ASN A 37 -12.32 0.77 8.99
CA ASN A 37 -12.12 2.16 9.39
C ASN A 37 -13.03 3.18 8.66
N GLU A 38 -14.00 2.72 7.87
CA GLU A 38 -15.04 3.58 7.31
C GLU A 38 -16.02 3.96 8.42
N GLY A 39 -16.23 5.26 8.62
CA GLY A 39 -17.15 5.76 9.67
C GLY A 39 -18.61 5.39 9.42
N ASP A 40 -18.96 5.03 8.18
CA ASP A 40 -20.28 4.53 7.79
C ASP A 40 -20.23 3.02 7.54
N LYS A 41 -20.82 2.24 8.45
CA LYS A 41 -20.89 0.78 8.36
C LYS A 41 -21.67 0.29 7.12
N GLN A 42 -22.49 1.13 6.48
CA GLN A 42 -23.18 0.76 5.24
C GLN A 42 -22.29 0.86 4.00
N LYS A 43 -21.14 1.53 4.10
CA LYS A 43 -20.13 1.64 3.03
C LYS A 43 -19.01 0.61 3.16
N LEU A 44 -19.10 -0.30 4.13
CA LEU A 44 -18.15 -1.40 4.27
C LEU A 44 -18.11 -2.20 2.98
N PHE A 45 -16.88 -2.45 2.51
CA PHE A 45 -16.66 -3.27 1.34
C PHE A 45 -17.11 -4.70 1.68
N LYS A 46 -17.89 -5.32 0.79
CA LYS A 46 -18.41 -6.68 0.99
C LYS A 46 -18.18 -7.49 -0.27
N GLN A 47 -18.17 -8.82 -0.13
CA GLN A 47 -18.11 -9.73 -1.26
C GLN A 47 -19.13 -9.35 -2.35
N ARG A 48 -20.37 -9.00 -1.98
CA ARG A 48 -21.39 -8.56 -2.95
C ARG A 48 -20.94 -7.36 -3.82
N VAL A 49 -20.17 -6.41 -3.26
CA VAL A 49 -19.63 -5.27 -4.00
C VAL A 49 -18.57 -5.77 -4.99
N PHE A 50 -17.64 -6.63 -4.53
CA PHE A 50 -16.67 -7.29 -5.40
C PHE A 50 -17.34 -8.01 -6.56
N ASP A 51 -18.35 -8.84 -6.25
CA ASP A 51 -19.08 -9.67 -7.21
C ASP A 51 -19.73 -8.82 -8.31
N SER A 52 -20.39 -7.72 -7.92
CA SER A 52 -21.08 -6.81 -8.86
C SER A 52 -20.13 -5.97 -9.73
N GLN A 53 -18.84 -5.93 -9.37
CA GLN A 53 -17.83 -5.09 -10.00
C GLN A 53 -16.73 -5.95 -10.61
N CYS A 54 -15.60 -6.12 -9.91
CA CYS A 54 -14.45 -6.91 -10.35
C CYS A 54 -14.85 -8.33 -10.75
N GLY A 55 -15.66 -8.99 -9.91
CA GLY A 55 -16.11 -10.36 -10.13
C GLY A 55 -16.87 -10.52 -11.44
N ALA A 56 -17.74 -9.57 -11.78
CA ALA A 56 -18.47 -9.58 -13.05
C ALA A 56 -17.54 -9.50 -14.26
N VAL A 57 -16.49 -8.66 -14.19
CA VAL A 57 -15.50 -8.52 -15.28
C VAL A 57 -14.64 -9.79 -15.42
N LEU A 58 -14.21 -10.37 -14.30
CA LEU A 58 -13.46 -11.64 -14.27
C LEU A 58 -14.27 -12.79 -14.88
N ASN A 59 -15.52 -12.94 -14.44
CA ASN A 59 -16.42 -13.99 -14.92
C ASN A 59 -16.65 -13.88 -16.43
N ARG A 60 -16.79 -12.66 -16.97
CA ARG A 60 -16.93 -12.43 -18.42
C ARG A 60 -15.71 -12.95 -19.21
N LYS A 61 -14.50 -12.85 -18.64
CA LYS A 61 -13.28 -13.40 -19.24
C LYS A 61 -13.10 -14.90 -19.05
N GLY A 62 -14.01 -15.55 -18.32
CA GLY A 62 -13.98 -16.99 -18.05
C GLY A 62 -13.29 -17.39 -16.75
N PHE A 63 -12.73 -16.42 -16.00
CA PHE A 63 -12.16 -16.71 -14.69
C PHE A 63 -13.26 -17.05 -13.68
N ASN A 64 -13.05 -18.13 -12.93
CA ASN A 64 -13.78 -18.35 -11.68
C ASN A 64 -12.96 -17.82 -10.51
N TYR A 65 -13.62 -17.43 -9.42
CA TYR A 65 -12.92 -17.03 -8.21
C TYR A 65 -13.62 -17.50 -6.94
N LYS A 66 -12.81 -17.67 -5.89
CA LYS A 66 -13.28 -17.89 -4.52
C LYS A 66 -12.88 -16.69 -3.68
N PHE A 67 -13.86 -16.04 -3.06
CA PHE A 67 -13.65 -14.93 -2.13
C PHE A 67 -13.66 -15.44 -0.69
N VAL A 68 -12.65 -15.08 0.09
CA VAL A 68 -12.52 -15.41 1.54
C VAL A 68 -12.02 -14.20 2.31
N CYS A 69 -12.37 -14.13 3.61
CA CYS A 69 -12.12 -12.94 4.43
C CYS A 69 -11.10 -13.17 5.56
N SER A 70 -10.42 -14.32 5.58
CA SER A 70 -9.45 -14.67 6.62
C SER A 70 -8.28 -15.48 6.07
N GLN A 71 -7.15 -15.42 6.79
CA GLN A 71 -5.99 -16.27 6.52
C GLN A 71 -6.32 -17.76 6.73
N GLY A 72 -7.19 -18.08 7.70
CA GLY A 72 -7.63 -19.46 7.95
C GLY A 72 -8.41 -20.05 6.78
N GLU A 73 -9.40 -19.33 6.26
CA GLU A 73 -10.14 -19.73 5.06
C GLU A 73 -9.21 -19.79 3.82
N GLY A 74 -8.32 -18.81 3.67
CA GLY A 74 -7.33 -18.80 2.59
C GLY A 74 -6.38 -20.00 2.65
N LEU A 75 -5.94 -20.40 3.83
CA LEU A 75 -5.10 -21.57 4.04
C LEU A 75 -5.84 -22.87 3.66
N ILE A 76 -7.09 -23.02 4.09
CA ILE A 76 -7.93 -24.18 3.73
C ILE A 76 -8.07 -24.29 2.22
N GLU A 77 -8.37 -23.18 1.54
CA GLU A 77 -8.57 -23.18 0.09
C GLU A 77 -7.27 -23.45 -0.68
N ILE A 78 -6.14 -22.80 -0.32
CA ILE A 78 -4.90 -22.93 -1.09
C ILE A 78 -4.22 -24.28 -0.90
N THR A 79 -4.44 -24.94 0.26
CA THR A 79 -3.92 -26.27 0.56
C THR A 79 -4.86 -27.39 0.11
N HIS A 80 -6.08 -27.06 -0.33
CA HIS A 80 -7.00 -28.03 -0.90
C HIS A 80 -6.38 -28.65 -2.16
N LYS A 81 -6.38 -29.98 -2.22
CA LYS A 81 -5.84 -30.73 -3.36
C LYS A 81 -6.91 -31.61 -3.99
N GLU A 82 -6.97 -31.58 -5.31
CA GLU A 82 -7.76 -32.48 -6.14
C GLU A 82 -6.81 -33.08 -7.17
N ASN A 83 -6.70 -34.41 -7.22
CA ASN A 83 -5.79 -35.11 -8.14
C ASN A 83 -4.33 -34.58 -8.11
N ASP A 84 -3.78 -34.35 -6.90
CA ASP A 84 -2.45 -33.76 -6.67
C ASP A 84 -2.24 -32.34 -7.24
N ARG A 85 -3.33 -31.61 -7.52
CA ARG A 85 -3.31 -30.23 -8.03
C ARG A 85 -4.03 -29.27 -7.09
N CYS A 86 -3.53 -28.03 -7.05
CA CYS A 86 -4.25 -26.89 -6.52
C CYS A 86 -5.08 -26.28 -7.65
N LYS A 87 -6.39 -26.15 -7.44
CA LYS A 87 -7.32 -25.62 -8.45
C LYS A 87 -7.04 -24.17 -8.85
N TYR A 88 -6.33 -23.42 -8.01
CA TYR A 88 -6.01 -22.01 -8.23
C TYR A 88 -4.72 -21.84 -9.05
N THR A 89 -4.74 -20.92 -10.02
CA THR A 89 -3.52 -20.48 -10.75
C THR A 89 -2.94 -19.21 -10.19
N GLN A 90 -3.75 -18.44 -9.47
CA GLN A 90 -3.34 -17.18 -8.88
C GLN A 90 -4.05 -16.91 -7.55
N LEU A 91 -3.37 -16.17 -6.68
CA LEU A 91 -3.88 -15.69 -5.40
C LEU A 91 -3.79 -14.17 -5.34
N TRP A 92 -4.88 -13.54 -4.94
CA TRP A 92 -4.95 -12.10 -4.70
C TRP A 92 -5.05 -11.86 -3.20
N LEU A 93 -4.17 -11.02 -2.68
CA LEU A 93 -4.10 -10.74 -1.25
C LEU A 93 -4.29 -9.25 -1.01
N PHE A 94 -5.43 -8.89 -0.41
CA PHE A 94 -5.66 -7.54 0.11
C PHE A 94 -5.23 -7.52 1.58
N SER A 95 -4.23 -6.69 1.85
CA SER A 95 -3.58 -6.62 3.16
C SER A 95 -4.54 -6.17 4.28
N SER A 96 -4.32 -6.70 5.48
CA SER A 96 -4.94 -6.22 6.71
C SER A 96 -4.18 -5.03 7.29
N GLU A 97 -4.63 -4.52 8.44
CA GLU A 97 -3.89 -3.53 9.21
C GLU A 97 -2.64 -4.09 9.92
N GLY A 98 -2.49 -5.42 9.97
CA GLY A 98 -1.36 -6.03 10.66
C GLY A 98 -1.46 -5.95 12.19
N TYR A 99 -2.67 -5.89 12.76
CA TYR A 99 -2.92 -5.87 14.21
C TYR A 99 -3.67 -7.10 14.75
N GLY A 100 -3.97 -8.09 13.91
CA GLY A 100 -4.72 -9.30 14.30
C GLY A 100 -6.24 -9.18 14.28
N GLU A 101 -6.77 -8.06 13.80
CA GLU A 101 -8.20 -7.90 13.55
C GLU A 101 -8.54 -8.33 12.13
N LEU A 102 -9.69 -8.97 11.99
CA LEU A 102 -10.23 -9.45 10.71
C LEU A 102 -11.67 -8.95 10.53
N PRO A 103 -12.16 -8.88 9.28
CA PRO A 103 -13.53 -8.51 9.00
C PRO A 103 -14.56 -9.30 9.81
N GLU A 104 -15.75 -8.73 10.02
CA GLU A 104 -16.83 -9.44 10.72
C GLU A 104 -17.19 -10.75 9.99
N GLU A 105 -17.18 -10.70 8.66
CA GLU A 105 -17.48 -11.78 7.72
C GLU A 105 -16.49 -12.95 7.74
N ALA A 106 -15.30 -12.77 8.31
CA ALA A 106 -14.31 -13.82 8.42
C ALA A 106 -14.83 -15.00 9.26
N LYS A 107 -14.78 -16.21 8.69
CA LYS A 107 -15.28 -17.42 9.39
C LYS A 107 -14.23 -18.05 10.30
N ASP A 108 -12.97 -17.99 9.89
CA ASP A 108 -11.85 -18.63 10.59
C ASP A 108 -10.84 -17.57 11.03
N LYS A 109 -11.11 -16.97 12.20
CA LYS A 109 -10.29 -15.88 12.77
C LYS A 109 -9.14 -16.40 13.64
N ASP A 110 -8.77 -17.67 13.51
CA ASP A 110 -7.68 -18.25 14.29
C ASP A 110 -6.34 -17.61 13.90
N ILE A 111 -5.82 -16.76 14.79
CA ILE A 111 -4.57 -16.05 14.61
C ILE A 111 -3.36 -16.98 14.44
N ASN A 112 -3.45 -18.24 14.87
CA ASN A 112 -2.37 -19.21 14.70
C ASN A 112 -2.24 -19.69 13.25
N LYS A 113 -3.23 -19.43 12.38
CA LYS A 113 -3.20 -19.81 10.96
C LYS A 113 -2.51 -18.78 10.06
N ILE A 114 -2.08 -17.66 10.60
CA ILE A 114 -1.52 -16.56 9.83
C ILE A 114 -0.14 -16.90 9.30
N VAL A 115 0.76 -17.41 10.15
CA VAL A 115 2.08 -17.89 9.70
C VAL A 115 1.93 -19.07 8.73
N PRO A 116 1.17 -20.14 9.06
CA PRO A 116 0.82 -21.19 8.11
C PRO A 116 0.34 -20.66 6.75
N PHE A 117 -0.57 -19.69 6.74
CA PHE A 117 -1.09 -19.09 5.52
C PHE A 117 -0.01 -18.37 4.72
N LEU A 118 0.77 -17.48 5.34
CA LEU A 118 1.83 -16.72 4.64
C LEU A 118 2.92 -17.65 4.09
N GLU A 119 3.25 -18.73 4.81
CA GLU A 119 4.11 -19.79 4.29
C GLU A 119 3.50 -20.51 3.09
N ALA A 120 2.21 -20.86 3.16
CA ALA A 120 1.49 -21.51 2.05
C ALA A 120 1.42 -20.61 0.81
N VAL A 121 1.21 -19.29 0.98
CA VAL A 121 1.28 -18.31 -0.13
C VAL A 121 2.66 -18.32 -0.77
N ALA A 122 3.72 -18.36 0.03
CA ALA A 122 5.08 -18.39 -0.49
C ALA A 122 5.41 -19.69 -1.24
N ASP A 123 4.95 -20.84 -0.73
CA ASP A 123 5.12 -22.13 -1.41
C ASP A 123 4.28 -22.21 -2.69
N PHE A 124 3.06 -21.67 -2.67
CA PHE A 124 2.23 -21.56 -3.87
C PHE A 124 2.92 -20.75 -4.97
N TRP A 125 3.51 -19.61 -4.61
CA TRP A 125 4.29 -18.81 -5.53
C TRP A 125 5.52 -19.55 -6.05
N ARG A 126 6.31 -20.19 -5.19
CA ARG A 126 7.48 -21.00 -5.60
C ARG A 126 7.09 -22.12 -6.56
N ASN A 127 5.87 -22.64 -6.43
CA ASN A 127 5.29 -23.66 -7.30
C ASN A 127 4.61 -23.10 -8.55
N GLY A 128 4.92 -21.85 -8.95
CA GLY A 128 4.46 -21.24 -10.20
C GLY A 128 3.13 -20.50 -10.12
N GLY A 129 2.52 -20.43 -8.93
CA GLY A 129 1.30 -19.66 -8.70
C GLY A 129 1.55 -18.15 -8.84
N GLY A 130 0.68 -17.46 -9.58
CA GLY A 130 0.74 -16.01 -9.71
C GLY A 130 0.24 -15.30 -8.44
N LEU A 131 0.90 -14.21 -8.05
CA LEU A 131 0.47 -13.41 -6.89
C LEU A 131 0.09 -12.00 -7.30
N PHE A 132 -1.09 -11.56 -6.87
CA PHE A 132 -1.48 -10.16 -6.89
C PHE A 132 -1.52 -9.63 -5.45
N LEU A 133 -0.55 -8.82 -5.07
CA LEU A 133 -0.44 -8.28 -3.72
C LEU A 133 -0.92 -6.82 -3.70
N PHE A 134 -2.13 -6.65 -3.17
CA PHE A 134 -2.75 -5.35 -2.98
C PHE A 134 -2.27 -4.73 -1.65
N CYS A 135 -1.76 -3.51 -1.79
CA CYS A 135 -1.26 -2.68 -0.71
C CYS A 135 -1.92 -1.30 -0.77
N ASP A 136 -1.88 -0.59 0.34
CA ASP A 136 -2.13 0.85 0.43
C ASP A 136 -1.17 1.43 1.47
N ASN A 137 -1.36 2.69 1.82
CA ASN A 137 -0.64 3.35 2.89
C ASN A 137 -0.72 2.55 4.20
N HIS A 138 0.20 2.84 5.12
CA HIS A 138 0.15 2.23 6.44
C HIS A 138 -1.23 2.47 7.10
N PRO A 139 -1.91 1.42 7.61
CA PRO A 139 -1.35 0.11 7.91
C PRO A 139 -1.55 -0.99 6.84
N TYR A 140 -2.20 -0.73 5.72
CA TYR A 140 -2.68 -1.75 4.78
C TYR A 140 -1.64 -2.23 3.76
N ASN A 141 -0.45 -2.53 4.23
CA ASN A 141 0.65 -3.10 3.42
C ASN A 141 1.38 -4.21 4.18
N PHE A 142 0.77 -4.72 5.25
CA PHE A 142 1.43 -5.61 6.19
C PHE A 142 1.83 -6.94 5.57
N GLU A 143 0.87 -7.69 5.04
CA GLU A 143 1.10 -9.04 4.51
C GLU A 143 2.06 -9.03 3.32
N ALA A 144 1.88 -8.09 2.39
CA ALA A 144 2.79 -7.95 1.25
C ALA A 144 4.23 -7.66 1.69
N ASN A 145 4.42 -6.69 2.58
CA ASN A 145 5.75 -6.37 3.11
C ASN A 145 6.33 -7.50 3.97
N TYR A 146 5.48 -8.28 4.65
CA TYR A 146 5.91 -9.44 5.42
C TYR A 146 6.40 -10.56 4.50
N LEU A 147 5.67 -10.86 3.42
CA LEU A 147 6.07 -11.84 2.41
C LEU A 147 7.37 -11.44 1.72
N LEU A 148 7.46 -10.18 1.26
CA LEU A 148 8.65 -9.62 0.62
C LEU A 148 9.90 -9.74 1.51
N LYS A 149 9.76 -9.45 2.82
CA LYS A 149 10.87 -9.45 3.76
C LYS A 149 11.28 -10.85 4.21
N ASN A 150 10.31 -11.72 4.50
CA ASN A 150 10.56 -12.95 5.26
C ASN A 150 10.45 -14.23 4.44
N HIS A 151 9.76 -14.20 3.29
CA HIS A 151 9.45 -15.42 2.53
C HIS A 151 9.99 -15.43 1.10
N PHE A 152 10.10 -14.26 0.45
CA PHE A 152 10.52 -14.20 -0.94
C PHE A 152 12.04 -14.05 -1.08
N ILE A 153 12.66 -15.09 -1.65
CA ILE A 153 14.05 -15.07 -2.12
C ILE A 153 13.99 -15.14 -3.63
N PHE A 154 14.42 -14.06 -4.28
CA PHE A 154 14.32 -13.91 -5.72
C PHE A 154 15.61 -14.37 -6.40
N SER A 155 15.46 -14.86 -7.62
CA SER A 155 16.55 -15.10 -8.56
C SER A 155 16.24 -14.37 -9.87
N HIS A 156 17.06 -13.38 -10.25
CA HIS A 156 16.83 -12.57 -11.44
C HIS A 156 18.12 -11.91 -11.92
N GLY A 157 18.41 -11.98 -13.22
CA GLY A 157 19.60 -11.36 -13.81
C GLY A 157 20.93 -11.87 -13.22
N GLY A 158 21.01 -13.16 -12.88
CA GLY A 158 22.18 -13.75 -12.22
C GLY A 158 22.35 -13.42 -10.72
N ARG A 159 21.51 -12.54 -10.16
CA ARG A 159 21.48 -12.22 -8.73
C ARG A 159 20.46 -13.09 -8.00
N ARG A 160 20.79 -13.51 -6.78
CA ARG A 160 19.87 -14.18 -5.85
C ARG A 160 19.86 -13.48 -4.49
N GLY A 161 18.67 -13.25 -3.92
CA GLY A 161 18.56 -12.56 -2.63
C GLY A 161 17.18 -11.99 -2.32
N VAL A 162 17.10 -11.27 -1.20
CA VAL A 162 15.89 -10.55 -0.76
C VAL A 162 15.84 -9.19 -1.45
N SER A 163 14.64 -8.76 -1.85
CA SER A 163 14.44 -7.43 -2.44
C SER A 163 14.51 -6.34 -1.37
N ALA A 164 15.03 -5.16 -1.73
CA ALA A 164 14.94 -3.97 -0.89
C ALA A 164 13.53 -3.32 -0.95
N VAL A 165 12.72 -3.69 -1.96
CA VAL A 165 11.40 -3.10 -2.19
C VAL A 165 10.45 -3.44 -1.06
N ARG A 166 9.85 -2.38 -0.51
CA ARG A 166 8.68 -2.41 0.35
C ARG A 166 7.65 -1.43 -0.18
N LEU A 167 6.38 -1.63 0.16
CA LEU A 167 5.32 -0.66 -0.12
C LEU A 167 5.08 0.17 1.13
N GLY A 168 5.29 1.47 1.03
CA GLY A 168 5.17 2.43 2.12
C GLY A 168 4.77 3.80 1.59
N GLY A 169 4.97 4.85 2.37
CA GLY A 169 4.48 6.18 2.01
C GLY A 169 2.96 6.35 2.16
N ASN A 170 2.52 7.60 2.00
CA ASN A 170 1.11 7.98 2.08
C ASN A 170 0.88 9.17 1.14
N TYR A 171 0.63 8.87 -0.12
CA TYR A 171 0.24 9.86 -1.10
C TYR A 171 -1.29 9.92 -1.19
N LEU A 172 -1.84 11.12 -1.10
CA LEU A 172 -3.26 11.36 -1.38
C LEU A 172 -3.44 11.31 -2.89
N GLY A 173 -4.02 10.21 -3.39
CA GLY A 173 -4.22 9.97 -4.80
C GLY A 173 -5.36 10.82 -5.40
N LYS A 174 -6.31 10.15 -6.05
CA LYS A 174 -7.52 10.70 -6.71
C LYS A 174 -7.29 11.34 -8.07
N LYS A 175 -6.12 11.14 -8.67
CA LYS A 175 -5.91 11.47 -10.08
C LYS A 175 -5.98 10.22 -10.95
N GLN A 176 -5.97 10.47 -12.25
CA GLN A 176 -5.91 9.42 -13.26
C GLN A 176 -4.45 9.23 -13.67
N ILE A 177 -4.05 7.97 -13.79
CA ILE A 177 -2.82 7.56 -14.44
C ILE A 177 -3.13 7.30 -15.91
N VAL A 178 -2.32 7.82 -16.81
CA VAL A 178 -2.50 7.66 -18.26
C VAL A 178 -1.26 7.03 -18.90
N VAL A 179 -1.38 6.57 -20.15
CA VAL A 179 -0.22 6.02 -20.86
C VAL A 179 0.89 7.07 -21.05
N ALA A 180 2.14 6.71 -20.74
CA ALA A 180 3.28 7.58 -20.97
C ALA A 180 3.59 7.74 -22.47
N PRO A 181 4.09 8.91 -22.91
CA PRO A 181 4.49 9.11 -24.30
C PRO A 181 5.78 8.35 -24.68
N THR A 182 6.59 8.00 -23.69
CA THR A 182 7.86 7.27 -23.84
C THR A 182 8.02 6.29 -22.67
N GLU A 183 9.05 5.45 -22.71
CA GLU A 183 9.39 4.51 -21.63
C GLU A 183 10.00 5.19 -20.39
N ALA A 184 10.25 6.50 -20.46
CA ALA A 184 10.81 7.24 -19.33
C ALA A 184 9.80 7.29 -18.16
N ALA A 185 10.31 7.13 -16.95
CA ALA A 185 9.52 7.28 -15.73
C ALA A 185 8.92 8.69 -15.66
N LEU A 186 7.59 8.78 -15.61
CA LEU A 186 6.86 10.04 -15.62
C LEU A 186 5.73 10.01 -14.59
N GLN A 187 5.66 11.05 -13.76
CA GLN A 187 4.61 11.21 -12.74
C GLN A 187 3.21 11.10 -13.37
N GLY A 188 2.30 10.34 -12.76
CA GLY A 188 0.93 10.20 -13.24
C GLY A 188 0.80 9.36 -14.51
N HIS A 189 1.80 8.56 -14.86
CA HIS A 189 1.77 7.73 -16.06
C HIS A 189 2.12 6.26 -15.81
N PHE A 190 1.74 5.41 -16.76
CA PHE A 190 2.17 4.01 -16.84
C PHE A 190 2.93 3.71 -18.13
N ASN A 191 3.76 2.68 -18.08
CA ASN A 191 4.69 2.28 -19.12
C ASN A 191 3.94 1.90 -20.43
N PRO A 192 4.36 2.43 -21.60
CA PRO A 192 3.67 2.21 -22.88
C PRO A 192 4.07 0.90 -23.58
N ILE A 193 5.06 0.16 -23.08
CA ILE A 193 5.54 -1.09 -23.70
C ILE A 193 4.40 -2.11 -23.77
N LEU A 194 4.21 -2.74 -24.93
CA LEU A 194 3.18 -3.78 -25.15
C LEU A 194 3.69 -5.20 -24.96
N HIS A 195 4.99 -5.43 -25.20
CA HIS A 195 5.61 -6.75 -25.22
C HIS A 195 6.82 -6.82 -24.29
N LEU A 196 6.95 -7.95 -23.61
CA LEU A 196 8.13 -8.34 -22.84
C LEU A 196 8.80 -9.53 -23.50
N ASP A 197 10.05 -9.76 -23.12
CA ASP A 197 10.69 -11.05 -23.36
C ASP A 197 9.91 -12.15 -22.64
N ALA A 198 9.58 -13.21 -23.37
CA ALA A 198 8.93 -14.36 -22.77
C ALA A 198 9.77 -14.95 -21.63
N PRO A 199 9.14 -15.36 -20.51
CA PRO A 199 9.87 -15.96 -19.41
C PRO A 199 10.40 -17.36 -19.78
N GLY A 200 9.75 -18.07 -20.70
CA GLY A 200 10.13 -19.41 -21.16
C GLY A 200 10.11 -19.54 -22.68
N PRO A 201 9.72 -20.72 -23.22
CA PRO A 201 9.82 -21.04 -24.65
C PRO A 201 8.74 -20.40 -25.53
N ALA A 202 7.71 -19.76 -24.95
CA ALA A 202 6.75 -19.00 -25.76
C ALA A 202 7.46 -17.88 -26.56
N LYS A 203 6.93 -17.57 -27.76
CA LYS A 203 7.54 -16.57 -28.65
C LYS A 203 7.35 -15.13 -28.18
N GLN A 204 6.26 -14.86 -27.46
CA GLN A 204 5.85 -13.51 -27.08
C GLN A 204 5.19 -13.54 -25.71
N ARG A 205 5.32 -12.41 -25.00
CA ARG A 205 4.68 -12.16 -23.72
C ARG A 205 4.13 -10.75 -23.71
N LEU A 206 2.85 -10.58 -23.41
CA LEU A 206 2.26 -9.25 -23.29
C LEU A 206 2.62 -8.60 -21.94
N THR A 207 2.71 -7.28 -21.91
CA THR A 207 2.74 -6.52 -20.65
C THR A 207 1.33 -6.34 -20.07
N LEU A 208 1.20 -5.54 -19.01
CA LEU A 208 -0.08 -5.08 -18.49
C LEU A 208 -0.75 -3.98 -19.36
N ARG A 209 -0.05 -3.46 -20.38
CA ARG A 209 -0.45 -2.30 -21.19
C ARG A 209 -1.59 -2.55 -22.20
N PRO A 210 -1.65 -3.65 -22.96
CA PRO A 210 -2.62 -3.77 -24.06
C PRO A 210 -4.07 -3.50 -23.62
N GLY A 211 -4.77 -2.64 -24.37
CA GLY A 211 -6.14 -2.22 -24.07
C GLY A 211 -6.30 -1.25 -22.89
N LEU A 212 -5.25 -0.94 -22.13
CA LEU A 212 -5.29 0.00 -20.99
C LEU A 212 -4.99 1.44 -21.42
N ILE A 213 -5.94 2.34 -21.23
CA ILE A 213 -5.83 3.74 -21.69
C ILE A 213 -5.50 4.67 -20.52
N LYS A 214 -6.24 4.50 -19.43
CA LYS A 214 -6.11 5.27 -18.20
C LYS A 214 -6.65 4.43 -17.05
N PHE A 215 -6.33 4.78 -15.82
CA PHE A 215 -7.03 4.22 -14.66
C PHE A 215 -6.89 5.17 -13.47
N SER A 216 -7.78 5.03 -12.49
CA SER A 216 -7.64 5.79 -11.24
C SER A 216 -6.51 5.24 -10.40
N GLU A 217 -5.64 6.12 -9.91
CA GLU A 217 -4.57 5.68 -9.02
C GLU A 217 -5.13 5.12 -7.70
N GLY A 218 -6.29 5.61 -7.24
CA GLY A 218 -6.91 5.25 -5.96
C GLY A 218 -7.00 6.44 -5.00
N ASN A 219 -7.59 6.24 -3.82
CA ASN A 219 -7.79 7.32 -2.85
C ASN A 219 -6.52 7.66 -2.08
N THR A 220 -5.78 6.62 -1.68
CA THR A 220 -4.50 6.69 -1.01
C THR A 220 -3.56 5.70 -1.67
N ILE A 221 -2.29 6.07 -1.75
CA ILE A 221 -1.28 5.33 -2.49
C ILE A 221 -0.06 5.13 -1.61
N SER A 222 0.33 3.88 -1.47
CA SER A 222 1.69 3.48 -1.13
C SER A 222 2.53 3.33 -2.39
N PHE A 223 3.83 3.54 -2.27
CA PHE A 223 4.80 3.43 -3.36
C PHE A 223 6.05 2.68 -2.88
N ALA A 224 6.95 2.36 -3.81
CA ALA A 224 8.17 1.63 -3.50
C ALA A 224 9.10 2.44 -2.59
N VAL A 225 9.43 1.88 -1.43
CA VAL A 225 10.35 2.44 -0.44
C VAL A 225 11.35 1.39 0.06
N ASP A 226 12.43 1.83 0.69
CA ASP A 226 13.37 0.97 1.41
C ASP A 226 12.89 0.62 2.83
N ASP A 227 13.77 -0.01 3.63
CA ASP A 227 13.49 -0.37 5.03
C ASP A 227 13.41 0.82 5.99
N LYS A 228 13.82 2.01 5.54
CA LYS A 228 13.75 3.30 6.25
C LYS A 228 12.65 4.21 5.71
N ASP A 229 11.71 3.65 4.94
CA ASP A 229 10.62 4.35 4.25
C ASP A 229 11.12 5.48 3.31
N GLN A 230 12.35 5.37 2.78
CA GLN A 230 12.83 6.29 1.75
C GLN A 230 12.37 5.84 0.37
N PRO A 231 11.86 6.73 -0.49
CA PRO A 231 11.44 6.37 -1.84
C PRO A 231 12.56 5.75 -2.67
N LEU A 232 12.24 4.64 -3.34
CA LEU A 232 13.12 4.01 -4.32
C LEU A 232 12.84 4.61 -5.70
N THR A 233 13.90 4.89 -6.47
CA THR A 233 13.79 5.64 -7.73
C THR A 233 14.62 5.07 -8.88
N THR A 234 15.53 4.12 -8.64
CA THR A 234 16.39 3.52 -9.69
C THR A 234 16.10 2.05 -9.93
N ALA A 235 16.40 1.55 -11.13
CA ALA A 235 16.21 0.15 -11.51
C ALA A 235 16.93 -0.83 -10.58
N GLU A 236 18.14 -0.49 -10.13
CA GLU A 236 18.94 -1.32 -9.22
C GLU A 236 18.27 -1.44 -7.85
N GLN A 237 17.64 -0.37 -7.38
CA GLN A 237 16.90 -0.34 -6.11
C GLN A 237 15.61 -1.18 -6.20
N PHE A 238 14.95 -1.17 -7.35
CA PHE A 238 13.72 -1.93 -7.56
C PHE A 238 13.94 -3.44 -7.69
N TRP A 239 15.18 -3.91 -7.82
CA TRP A 239 15.46 -5.33 -8.04
C TRP A 239 14.69 -6.25 -7.07
N PRO A 240 14.02 -7.31 -7.57
CA PRO A 240 13.98 -7.79 -8.96
C PRO A 240 12.80 -7.25 -9.79
N PHE A 241 12.09 -6.24 -9.28
CA PHE A 241 10.85 -5.76 -9.87
C PHE A 241 11.08 -4.73 -10.97
N THR A 242 10.18 -4.74 -11.96
CA THR A 242 10.08 -3.72 -13.00
C THR A 242 8.90 -2.79 -12.67
N PRO A 243 9.12 -1.47 -12.59
CA PRO A 243 8.02 -0.52 -12.38
C PRO A 243 7.13 -0.43 -13.64
N PHE A 244 5.82 -0.41 -13.41
CA PHE A 244 4.82 -0.25 -14.46
C PHE A 244 4.11 1.11 -14.41
N ALA A 245 3.78 1.61 -13.22
CA ALA A 245 3.07 2.88 -13.06
C ALA A 245 3.63 3.72 -11.91
N TRP A 246 3.60 5.04 -12.11
CA TRP A 246 4.13 6.04 -11.19
C TRP A 246 3.03 6.95 -10.65
N THR A 247 3.16 7.33 -9.38
CA THR A 247 2.20 8.21 -8.69
C THR A 247 2.08 9.54 -9.41
N SER A 248 0.91 10.19 -9.32
CA SER A 248 0.73 11.55 -9.83
C SER A 248 1.24 12.66 -8.89
N GLU A 249 1.95 12.29 -7.83
CA GLU A 249 2.62 13.20 -6.91
C GLU A 249 3.67 14.05 -7.64
N ASN A 250 3.76 15.34 -7.30
CA ASN A 250 4.71 16.26 -7.92
C ASN A 250 6.12 16.13 -7.29
N VAL A 251 6.78 15.00 -7.56
CA VAL A 251 8.09 14.62 -7.03
C VAL A 251 9.01 14.16 -8.16
N THR A 252 10.30 14.49 -8.01
CA THR A 252 11.35 14.08 -8.96
C THR A 252 12.50 13.46 -8.18
N PRO A 253 12.88 12.20 -8.47
CA PRO A 253 12.25 11.29 -9.46
C PRO A 253 10.84 10.82 -9.05
N PRO A 254 9.98 10.42 -10.01
CA PRO A 254 8.63 9.96 -9.70
C PRO A 254 8.65 8.63 -8.95
N HIS A 255 7.71 8.42 -8.03
CA HIS A 255 7.63 7.21 -7.21
C HIS A 255 6.76 6.13 -7.87
N PRO A 256 7.26 4.90 -8.10
CA PRO A 256 6.44 3.83 -8.66
C PRO A 256 5.56 3.18 -7.59
N PHE A 257 4.32 2.86 -7.98
CA PHE A 257 3.33 2.23 -7.09
C PHE A 257 2.72 0.95 -7.66
N ILE A 258 2.95 0.66 -8.95
CA ILE A 258 2.68 -0.66 -9.53
C ILE A 258 4.00 -1.22 -10.03
N LEU A 259 4.38 -2.39 -9.53
CA LEU A 259 5.59 -3.09 -9.93
C LEU A 259 5.27 -4.55 -10.22
N PHE A 260 5.98 -5.17 -11.15
CA PHE A 260 5.82 -6.59 -11.46
C PHE A 260 7.15 -7.33 -11.48
N TYR A 261 7.09 -8.64 -11.23
CA TYR A 261 8.20 -9.57 -11.33
C TYR A 261 7.76 -10.78 -12.15
N ASP A 262 8.48 -11.09 -13.23
CA ASP A 262 8.25 -12.27 -14.07
C ASP A 262 9.54 -13.11 -14.13
N PRO A 263 9.71 -14.14 -13.28
CA PRO A 263 10.92 -14.97 -13.28
C PRO A 263 11.08 -15.75 -14.58
N LYS A 264 12.31 -15.86 -15.09
CA LYS A 264 12.61 -16.78 -16.19
C LYS A 264 12.29 -18.21 -15.78
N ILE A 265 11.70 -18.96 -16.71
CA ILE A 265 11.44 -20.40 -16.59
C ILE A 265 12.69 -21.10 -17.11
N SER A 266 13.35 -21.88 -16.26
CA SER A 266 14.49 -22.67 -16.70
C SER A 266 14.01 -23.85 -17.56
N PRO A 267 14.84 -24.39 -18.47
CA PRO A 267 14.45 -25.54 -19.30
C PRO A 267 13.93 -26.74 -18.49
N GLU A 268 14.49 -26.96 -17.30
CA GLU A 268 14.08 -28.05 -16.40
C GLU A 268 12.69 -27.82 -15.77
N SER A 269 12.22 -26.57 -15.78
CA SER A 269 10.93 -26.14 -15.25
C SER A 269 9.85 -26.02 -16.31
N GLU A 270 10.17 -26.07 -17.61
CA GLU A 270 9.18 -25.97 -18.70
C GLU A 270 8.09 -27.04 -18.60
N ALA A 271 8.48 -28.24 -18.15
CA ALA A 271 7.58 -29.38 -17.93
C ALA A 271 6.47 -29.13 -16.89
N GLN A 272 6.61 -28.10 -16.04
CA GLN A 272 5.60 -27.70 -15.05
C GLN A 272 4.29 -27.23 -15.70
N TYR A 273 4.33 -26.78 -16.95
CA TYR A 273 3.16 -26.32 -17.70
C TYR A 273 2.56 -27.41 -18.60
N CYS A 274 3.17 -28.60 -18.67
CA CYS A 274 2.71 -29.75 -19.44
C CYS A 274 1.75 -30.62 -18.60
N SER A 275 0.62 -31.07 -19.15
CA SER A 275 -0.36 -31.87 -18.40
C SER A 275 -0.03 -33.38 -18.40
N GLU A 276 0.00 -33.99 -17.22
CA GLU A 276 -1.02 -34.95 -16.70
C GLU A 276 -0.64 -35.39 -15.26
N THR A 277 0.59 -35.10 -14.82
CA THR A 277 0.89 -34.96 -13.37
C THR A 277 2.00 -33.95 -13.02
N CYS A 278 2.74 -33.40 -14.00
CA CYS A 278 4.00 -32.69 -13.74
C CYS A 278 4.93 -33.43 -12.76
N LYS A 279 4.79 -34.76 -12.62
CA LYS A 279 5.53 -35.55 -11.62
C LYS A 279 7.01 -35.46 -11.93
N GLY A 280 7.78 -34.91 -10.99
CA GLY A 280 9.22 -34.70 -11.15
C GLY A 280 9.59 -33.40 -11.87
N ALA A 281 8.64 -32.58 -12.31
CA ALA A 281 8.94 -31.25 -12.85
C ALA A 281 9.54 -30.36 -11.75
N ILE A 282 10.62 -29.66 -12.07
CA ILE A 282 11.21 -28.68 -11.16
C ILE A 282 10.32 -27.44 -11.19
N PRO A 283 9.76 -27.01 -10.05
CA PRO A 283 8.93 -25.82 -10.03
C PRO A 283 9.78 -24.56 -10.23
N SER A 284 9.30 -23.66 -11.08
CA SER A 284 9.75 -22.28 -11.17
C SER A 284 8.74 -21.36 -10.48
N PRO A 285 9.18 -20.30 -9.78
CA PRO A 285 8.26 -19.34 -9.19
C PRO A 285 7.32 -18.68 -10.21
N GLY A 286 6.16 -18.27 -9.74
CA GLY A 286 5.17 -17.56 -10.54
C GLY A 286 5.45 -16.06 -10.66
N PRO A 287 4.68 -15.35 -11.51
CA PRO A 287 4.75 -13.91 -11.59
C PRO A 287 4.14 -13.24 -10.34
N ILE A 288 4.60 -12.04 -10.00
CA ILE A 288 4.06 -11.20 -8.91
C ILE A 288 3.71 -9.83 -9.47
N VAL A 289 2.55 -9.28 -9.09
CA VAL A 289 2.23 -7.86 -9.22
C VAL A 289 2.02 -7.26 -7.83
N LEU A 290 2.75 -6.18 -7.54
CA LEU A 290 2.56 -5.32 -6.37
C LEU A 290 1.75 -4.10 -6.82
N HIS A 291 0.68 -3.77 -6.10
CA HIS A 291 -0.15 -2.60 -6.41
C HIS A 291 -0.43 -1.79 -5.14
N GLY A 292 0.11 -0.57 -5.10
CA GLY A 292 0.14 0.29 -3.94
C GLY A 292 -1.13 1.11 -3.64
N GLY A 293 -2.18 0.99 -4.43
CA GLY A 293 -3.46 1.69 -4.20
C GLY A 293 -4.68 0.79 -4.26
N PHE A 294 -4.85 -0.16 -3.33
CA PHE A 294 -5.98 -1.11 -3.44
C PHE A 294 -7.36 -0.44 -3.43
N THR A 295 -7.50 0.78 -2.89
CA THR A 295 -8.77 1.51 -2.93
C THR A 295 -9.28 1.74 -4.36
N SER A 296 -8.40 1.86 -5.36
CA SER A 296 -8.80 1.93 -6.78
C SER A 296 -9.54 0.66 -7.21
N ALA A 297 -9.14 -0.48 -6.65
CA ALA A 297 -9.78 -1.77 -6.80
C ALA A 297 -11.07 -1.89 -5.95
N PHE A 298 -11.64 -0.83 -5.39
CA PHE A 298 -12.95 -0.91 -4.72
C PHE A 298 -13.88 0.25 -5.06
N SER A 299 -13.34 1.46 -5.23
CA SER A 299 -14.16 2.64 -5.52
C SER A 299 -14.47 2.83 -7.00
N GLU A 300 -13.65 2.26 -7.90
CA GLU A 300 -13.67 2.66 -9.32
C GLU A 300 -13.70 1.50 -10.32
N PHE A 301 -13.86 0.25 -9.85
CA PHE A 301 -14.01 -0.89 -10.75
C PHE A 301 -15.20 -0.77 -11.73
N GLY A 302 -16.25 -0.04 -11.34
CA GLY A 302 -17.43 0.20 -12.17
C GLY A 302 -17.21 1.14 -13.35
N GLN A 303 -16.05 1.81 -13.44
CA GLN A 303 -15.72 2.67 -14.58
C GLN A 303 -15.05 1.83 -15.69
N ASP A 304 -15.90 1.36 -16.61
CA ASP A 304 -15.64 0.89 -17.97
C ASP A 304 -14.46 -0.09 -18.21
N GLN A 305 -14.49 -0.76 -19.38
CA GLN A 305 -13.45 -1.70 -19.82
C GLN A 305 -12.17 -0.98 -20.28
N THR A 306 -11.97 0.28 -19.90
CA THR A 306 -10.83 1.10 -20.28
C THR A 306 -10.08 1.65 -19.06
N GLY A 307 -10.71 1.63 -17.87
CA GLY A 307 -10.24 2.07 -16.56
C GLY A 307 -9.66 0.98 -15.65
N MET A 308 -10.06 0.99 -14.37
CA MET A 308 -9.57 0.01 -13.39
C MET A 308 -9.98 -1.43 -13.70
N GLY A 309 -11.19 -1.64 -14.23
CA GLY A 309 -11.63 -2.97 -14.65
C GLY A 309 -10.67 -3.58 -15.69
N ARG A 310 -10.17 -2.76 -16.61
CA ARG A 310 -9.17 -3.16 -17.61
C ARG A 310 -7.84 -3.53 -16.99
N LEU A 311 -7.28 -2.68 -16.13
CA LEU A 311 -5.99 -2.95 -15.48
C LEU A 311 -6.02 -4.28 -14.71
N VAL A 312 -7.11 -4.53 -13.99
CA VAL A 312 -7.27 -5.77 -13.23
C VAL A 312 -7.41 -6.98 -14.14
N VAL A 313 -8.16 -6.90 -15.25
CA VAL A 313 -8.17 -7.96 -16.25
C VAL A 313 -6.78 -8.20 -16.81
N SER A 314 -6.05 -7.15 -17.20
CA SER A 314 -4.69 -7.28 -17.71
C SER A 314 -3.78 -7.99 -16.72
N ILE A 315 -3.84 -7.65 -15.43
CA ILE A 315 -3.10 -8.34 -14.37
C ILE A 315 -3.55 -9.80 -14.23
N SER A 316 -4.86 -10.05 -14.22
CA SER A 316 -5.44 -11.40 -14.10
C SER A 316 -4.95 -12.33 -15.20
N CYS A 317 -5.01 -11.86 -16.44
CA CYS A 317 -4.55 -12.57 -17.62
C CYS A 317 -3.04 -12.79 -17.55
N TRP A 318 -2.29 -11.72 -17.23
CA TRP A 318 -0.85 -11.77 -17.15
C TRP A 318 -0.38 -12.80 -16.11
N LEU A 319 -0.95 -12.81 -14.91
CA LEU A 319 -0.56 -13.73 -13.83
C LEU A 319 -0.73 -15.23 -14.18
N THR A 320 -1.56 -15.58 -15.16
CA THR A 320 -1.73 -16.99 -15.57
C THR A 320 -0.52 -17.55 -16.32
N ARG A 321 0.32 -16.69 -16.93
CA ARG A 321 1.29 -17.08 -17.98
C ARG A 321 0.62 -17.92 -19.07
N PHE A 322 -0.50 -17.43 -19.57
CA PHE A 322 -1.32 -18.11 -20.57
C PHE A 322 -0.52 -18.55 -21.80
N GLU A 323 0.39 -17.70 -22.28
CA GLU A 323 1.20 -17.95 -23.47
C GLU A 323 2.09 -19.19 -23.30
N GLU A 324 2.70 -19.37 -22.12
CA GLU A 324 3.54 -20.53 -21.80
C GLU A 324 2.72 -21.81 -21.66
N ARG A 325 1.55 -21.72 -21.00
CA ARG A 325 0.61 -22.85 -20.86
C ARG A 325 0.06 -23.30 -22.21
N LEU A 326 -0.25 -22.34 -23.08
CA LEU A 326 -0.74 -22.60 -24.44
C LEU A 326 0.36 -23.21 -25.30
N TYR A 327 1.60 -22.71 -25.20
CA TYR A 327 2.75 -23.30 -25.88
C TYR A 327 2.94 -24.77 -25.47
N ALA A 328 2.96 -25.04 -24.16
CA ALA A 328 3.12 -26.40 -23.63
C ALA A 328 1.96 -27.33 -24.06
N SER A 329 0.72 -26.86 -24.02
CA SER A 329 -0.46 -27.62 -24.49
C SER A 329 -0.36 -27.98 -25.97
N LYS A 330 0.03 -27.01 -26.83
CA LYS A 330 0.21 -27.25 -28.27
C LYS A 330 1.34 -28.24 -28.55
N LEU A 331 2.48 -28.08 -27.86
CA LEU A 331 3.66 -28.92 -28.06
C LEU A 331 3.38 -30.39 -27.68
N ASN A 332 2.64 -30.62 -26.59
CA ASN A 332 2.37 -31.95 -26.07
C ASN A 332 1.05 -32.56 -26.57
N GLY A 333 0.28 -31.85 -27.39
CA GLY A 333 -1.04 -32.29 -27.84
C GLY A 333 -2.03 -32.49 -26.68
N SER A 334 -1.87 -31.74 -25.60
CA SER A 334 -2.56 -31.96 -24.33
C SER A 334 -3.54 -30.84 -24.01
N LEU A 335 -4.45 -31.04 -23.05
CA LEU A 335 -5.35 -29.98 -22.61
C LEU A 335 -4.59 -28.83 -21.96
N LEU A 336 -5.13 -27.61 -22.10
CA LEU A 336 -4.58 -26.42 -21.46
C LEU A 336 -4.61 -26.59 -19.94
N LEU A 337 -3.45 -26.45 -19.30
CA LEU A 337 -3.33 -26.62 -17.86
C LEU A 337 -3.85 -25.38 -17.12
N THR A 338 -5.00 -25.49 -16.46
CA THR A 338 -5.64 -24.37 -15.74
C THR A 338 -5.50 -24.46 -14.22
N THR A 339 -4.54 -25.25 -13.72
CA THR A 339 -4.28 -25.47 -12.29
C THR A 339 -2.81 -25.22 -11.97
N SER A 340 -2.47 -25.24 -10.68
CA SER A 340 -1.09 -25.22 -10.17
C SER A 340 -0.76 -26.52 -9.41
N PRO A 341 0.53 -26.84 -9.18
CA PRO A 341 0.91 -27.93 -8.31
C PRO A 341 0.31 -27.79 -6.90
N ALA A 342 -0.16 -28.90 -6.31
CA ALA A 342 -0.62 -28.88 -4.93
C ALA A 342 0.53 -28.62 -3.96
N LEU A 343 0.21 -28.00 -2.82
CA LEU A 343 1.14 -27.86 -1.71
C LEU A 343 1.27 -29.21 -1.00
N THR A 344 2.50 -29.64 -0.75
CA THR A 344 2.79 -30.94 -0.11
C THR A 344 3.22 -30.82 1.34
N LYS A 345 3.59 -29.61 1.78
CA LYS A 345 4.03 -29.32 3.14
C LYS A 345 2.83 -29.36 4.10
N HIS A 346 3.02 -29.94 5.28
CA HIS A 346 2.08 -29.76 6.39
C HIS A 346 2.37 -28.43 7.09
N TYR A 347 1.37 -27.56 7.16
CA TYR A 347 1.50 -26.24 7.76
C TYR A 347 0.99 -26.28 9.21
N SER A 348 1.91 -26.44 10.17
CA SER A 348 1.63 -26.36 11.60
C SER A 348 2.75 -25.57 12.28
N THR A 349 2.45 -24.41 12.85
CA THR A 349 3.48 -23.49 13.36
C THR A 349 2.97 -22.62 14.52
N PRO A 350 3.90 -22.02 15.31
CA PRO A 350 3.60 -21.33 16.56
C PRO A 350 2.90 -19.98 16.35
N THR A 351 2.38 -19.43 17.45
CA THR A 351 1.70 -18.12 17.50
C THR A 351 2.55 -17.03 16.85
N PHE A 352 1.92 -16.26 15.96
CA PHE A 352 2.57 -15.16 15.25
C PHE A 352 2.89 -13.99 16.20
N ALA A 353 4.18 -13.71 16.40
CA ALA A 353 4.65 -12.58 17.21
C ALA A 353 5.01 -11.33 16.37
N GLY A 354 4.89 -11.40 15.04
CA GLY A 354 5.29 -10.32 14.13
C GLY A 354 4.24 -9.23 13.93
N TRP A 355 3.18 -9.20 14.75
CA TRP A 355 2.17 -8.16 14.69
C TRP A 355 2.76 -6.78 14.94
N ARG A 356 2.15 -5.79 14.32
CA ARG A 356 2.47 -4.40 14.65
C ARG A 356 1.98 -4.10 16.04
N SER A 357 2.76 -3.30 16.76
CA SER A 357 2.26 -2.69 17.99
C SER A 357 1.03 -1.84 17.65
N ARG A 358 -0.05 -1.98 18.42
CA ARG A 358 -1.18 -1.04 18.37
C ARG A 358 -0.76 0.37 18.78
N HIS A 359 0.36 0.51 19.48
CA HIS A 359 0.95 1.82 19.75
C HIS A 359 1.67 2.33 18.50
N ARG A 360 1.06 3.32 17.83
CA ARG A 360 1.76 4.08 16.78
C ARG A 360 2.62 5.16 17.44
N PRO A 361 3.93 5.24 17.12
CA PRO A 361 4.73 6.38 17.54
C PRO A 361 4.13 7.67 16.95
N ARG A 362 4.38 8.83 17.56
CA ARG A 362 3.77 10.09 17.12
C ARG A 362 4.74 10.94 16.32
N HIS A 363 4.26 11.57 15.25
CA HIS A 363 4.89 12.75 14.69
C HIS A 363 4.22 13.95 15.35
N SER A 364 4.91 14.55 16.32
CA SER A 364 4.37 15.70 17.02
C SER A 364 4.94 16.99 16.42
N ILE A 365 4.05 17.85 15.93
CA ILE A 365 4.36 19.19 15.47
C ILE A 365 4.11 20.13 16.65
N LEU A 366 5.19 20.63 17.27
CA LEU A 366 5.08 21.62 18.34
C LEU A 366 5.01 23.01 17.71
N ILE A 367 4.00 23.79 18.07
CA ILE A 367 3.83 25.17 17.63
C ILE A 367 4.06 26.06 18.84
N LEU A 368 5.13 26.84 18.82
CA LEU A 368 5.62 27.63 19.93
C LEU A 368 5.26 29.11 19.75
N ASP A 369 4.43 29.64 20.63
CA ASP A 369 4.16 31.07 20.70
C ASP A 369 5.38 31.81 21.24
N GLY A 370 6.02 32.58 20.36
CA GLY A 370 7.16 33.45 20.64
C GLY A 370 6.78 34.93 20.58
N SER A 371 5.49 35.27 20.74
CA SER A 371 4.99 36.64 20.76
C SER A 371 5.45 37.42 21.99
N GLY A 372 5.17 38.73 22.00
CA GLY A 372 5.59 39.63 23.07
C GLY A 372 5.00 39.30 24.44
N SER A 373 3.76 38.79 24.49
CA SER A 373 3.07 38.42 25.74
C SER A 373 3.76 37.27 26.47
N MET A 374 4.36 36.35 25.70
CA MET A 374 5.05 35.19 26.24
C MET A 374 6.35 35.53 26.98
N ARG A 375 6.86 36.77 26.91
CA ARG A 375 8.17 37.17 27.45
C ARG A 375 8.32 36.77 28.92
N GLY A 376 9.45 36.13 29.24
CA GLY A 376 9.85 35.81 30.62
C GLY A 376 9.41 34.41 31.05
N ASP A 377 8.72 34.33 32.18
CA ASP A 377 8.30 33.06 32.79
C ASP A 377 7.40 32.18 31.88
N PRO A 378 6.41 32.74 31.13
CA PRO A 378 5.57 31.92 30.25
C PRO A 378 6.39 31.20 29.16
N TYR A 379 7.29 31.91 28.47
CA TYR A 379 8.15 31.31 27.44
C TYR A 379 9.14 30.30 28.04
N SER A 380 9.68 30.59 29.22
CA SER A 380 10.57 29.66 29.92
C SER A 380 9.87 28.34 30.24
N LYS A 381 8.62 28.39 30.71
CA LYS A 381 7.78 27.21 30.96
C LYS A 381 7.42 26.47 29.68
N LEU A 382 7.16 27.19 28.58
CA LEU A 382 6.94 26.60 27.26
C LEU A 382 8.14 25.77 26.81
N ILE A 383 9.37 26.30 26.93
CA ILE A 383 10.59 25.57 26.55
C ILE A 383 10.76 24.32 27.42
N ILE A 384 10.56 24.42 28.74
CA ILE A 384 10.65 23.27 29.65
C ILE A 384 9.64 22.19 29.26
N ALA A 385 8.37 22.56 29.07
CA ALA A 385 7.32 21.61 28.70
C ALA A 385 7.59 20.96 27.33
N SER A 386 8.04 21.75 26.36
CA SER A 386 8.42 21.26 25.03
C SER A 386 9.55 20.25 25.11
N ASN A 387 10.61 20.56 25.87
CA ASN A 387 11.78 19.69 26.04
C ASN A 387 11.45 18.39 26.78
N GLN A 388 10.61 18.44 27.82
CA GLN A 388 10.07 17.25 28.49
C GLN A 388 9.25 16.37 27.55
N TYR A 389 8.39 16.98 26.73
CA TYR A 389 7.60 16.27 25.74
C TYR A 389 8.47 15.64 24.65
N ILE A 390 9.47 16.38 24.13
CA ILE A 390 10.46 15.87 23.17
C ILE A 390 11.17 14.65 23.75
N GLY A 391 11.63 14.70 25.00
CA GLY A 391 12.28 13.57 25.67
C GLY A 391 11.38 12.34 25.75
N THR A 392 10.12 12.53 26.16
CA THR A 392 9.13 11.46 26.27
C THR A 392 8.81 10.83 24.92
N GLN A 393 8.57 11.63 23.88
CA GLN A 393 8.29 11.11 22.54
C GLN A 393 9.52 10.41 21.95
N SER A 394 10.73 10.93 22.18
CA SER A 394 11.96 10.28 21.71
C SER A 394 12.12 8.88 22.28
N GLN A 395 11.83 8.68 23.56
CA GLN A 395 11.84 7.36 24.20
C GLN A 395 10.77 6.41 23.65
N LYS A 396 9.62 6.95 23.24
CA LYS A 396 8.51 6.20 22.62
C LYS A 396 8.69 6.01 21.10
N GLY A 397 9.84 6.39 20.55
CA GLY A 397 10.14 6.28 19.12
C GLY A 397 9.40 7.29 18.24
N GLY A 398 8.81 8.33 18.83
CA GLY A 398 8.19 9.46 18.13
C GLY A 398 9.21 10.41 17.49
N ILE A 399 8.74 11.23 16.56
CA ILE A 399 9.54 12.26 15.87
C ILE A 399 8.92 13.65 16.08
N ILE A 400 9.77 14.67 16.15
CA ILE A 400 9.33 16.03 16.46
C ILE A 400 9.62 16.99 15.30
N SER A 401 8.64 17.82 14.94
CA SER A 401 8.88 19.05 14.18
C SER A 401 8.51 20.25 15.05
N VAL A 402 9.24 21.35 14.93
CA VAL A 402 8.97 22.56 15.72
C VAL A 402 8.77 23.75 14.81
N ILE A 403 7.66 24.44 15.03
CA ILE A 403 7.33 25.75 14.47
C ILE A 403 7.38 26.76 15.60
N SER A 404 7.93 27.93 15.31
CA SER A 404 7.82 29.09 16.18
C SER A 404 7.05 30.19 15.46
N PHE A 405 6.19 30.92 16.17
CA PHE A 405 5.39 31.99 15.59
C PHE A 405 5.31 33.24 16.49
N SER A 406 5.11 34.39 15.84
CA SER A 406 4.65 35.64 16.44
C SER A 406 3.76 36.37 15.40
N ASP A 407 4.23 37.46 14.81
CA ASP A 407 3.59 38.10 13.63
C ASP A 407 3.66 37.20 12.37
N SER A 408 4.66 36.31 12.33
CA SER A 408 4.92 35.34 11.27
C SER A 408 5.37 34.00 11.89
N ALA A 409 5.28 32.92 11.12
CA ALA A 409 5.69 31.59 11.54
C ALA A 409 6.93 31.09 10.78
N LYS A 410 7.77 30.29 11.45
CA LYS A 410 8.93 29.61 10.85
C LYS A 410 9.09 28.20 11.40
N VAL A 411 9.49 27.27 10.55
CA VAL A 411 9.94 25.93 10.98
C VAL A 411 11.36 26.08 11.56
N LEU A 412 11.55 25.69 12.82
CA LEU A 412 12.88 25.64 13.45
C LEU A 412 13.64 24.37 13.04
N TYR A 413 12.93 23.24 13.00
CA TYR A 413 13.41 21.98 12.46
C TYR A 413 12.24 21.04 12.18
N GLU A 414 12.49 20.07 11.30
CA GLU A 414 11.51 19.06 10.89
C GLU A 414 12.06 17.66 11.22
N ARG A 415 11.23 16.83 11.87
CA ARG A 415 11.48 15.40 12.16
C ARG A 415 12.82 15.11 12.84
N GLN A 416 13.18 15.92 13.84
CA GLN A 416 14.40 15.77 14.63
C GLN A 416 14.07 15.77 16.13
N ASN A 417 14.73 14.89 16.87
CA ASN A 417 14.53 14.75 18.32
C ASN A 417 15.60 15.54 19.09
N ARG A 418 15.71 16.84 18.84
CA ARG A 418 16.65 17.72 19.54
C ARG A 418 15.96 18.62 20.55
N GLN A 419 16.68 18.92 21.62
CA GLN A 419 16.22 19.87 22.62
C GLN A 419 16.27 21.30 22.06
N LEU A 420 15.36 22.15 22.55
CA LEU A 420 15.28 23.57 22.26
C LEU A 420 16.17 24.36 23.22
N GLY A 421 16.85 25.39 22.71
CA GLY A 421 17.54 26.38 23.53
C GLY A 421 16.55 27.27 24.33
N SER A 422 17.04 27.90 25.40
CA SER A 422 16.20 28.68 26.34
C SER A 422 15.42 29.84 25.71
N ASN A 423 15.92 30.44 24.63
CA ASN A 423 15.27 31.52 23.89
C ASN A 423 14.98 31.13 22.43
N GLU A 424 15.09 29.84 22.09
CA GLU A 424 15.04 29.40 20.70
C GLU A 424 13.61 29.50 20.14
N GLY A 425 13.42 30.43 19.19
CA GLY A 425 12.11 30.73 18.62
C GLY A 425 11.45 31.98 19.20
N PHE A 426 11.96 32.54 20.30
CA PHE A 426 11.41 33.79 20.83
C PHE A 426 11.76 34.94 19.88
N LYS A 427 10.73 35.71 19.47
CA LYS A 427 10.91 36.91 18.63
C LYS A 427 10.34 38.17 19.28
N GLY A 428 9.32 38.03 20.13
CA GLY A 428 8.43 39.13 20.47
C GLY A 428 7.49 39.49 19.30
N GLY A 429 6.73 40.57 19.48
CA GLY A 429 5.76 41.04 18.48
C GLY A 429 4.34 40.56 18.76
N GLY A 430 3.50 40.56 17.72
CA GLY A 430 2.10 40.14 17.79
C GLY A 430 1.91 38.62 17.75
N THR A 431 0.65 38.22 17.57
CA THR A 431 0.18 36.83 17.65
C THR A 431 -0.66 36.52 16.42
N ASN A 432 -0.23 35.53 15.63
CA ASN A 432 -0.91 35.13 14.38
C ASN A 432 -1.04 33.60 14.32
N PHE A 433 -2.20 33.08 14.75
CA PHE A 433 -2.42 31.63 14.80
C PHE A 433 -2.63 31.06 13.40
N GLN A 434 -3.21 31.84 12.49
CA GLN A 434 -3.39 31.45 11.10
C GLN A 434 -2.03 31.11 10.45
N ALA A 435 -1.02 31.97 10.59
CA ALA A 435 0.31 31.75 10.03
C ALA A 435 0.98 30.49 10.62
N ALA A 436 0.79 30.26 11.93
CA ALA A 436 1.35 29.12 12.64
C ALA A 436 0.80 27.79 12.10
N LEU A 437 -0.53 27.66 12.01
CA LEU A 437 -1.18 26.45 11.52
C LEU A 437 -1.05 26.29 10.00
N GLN A 438 -0.98 27.38 9.24
CA GLN A 438 -0.68 27.34 7.80
C GLN A 438 0.70 26.71 7.55
N THR A 439 1.68 27.01 8.40
CA THR A 439 3.03 26.43 8.33
C THR A 439 3.05 24.95 8.73
N ALA A 440 2.13 24.53 9.60
CA ALA A 440 2.02 23.14 10.05
C ALA A 440 1.42 22.19 9.00
N ILE A 441 0.52 22.68 8.14
CA ILE A 441 -0.14 21.88 7.08
C ILE A 441 0.86 21.08 6.23
N PRO A 442 1.89 21.68 5.62
CA PRO A 442 2.83 20.92 4.79
C PRO A 442 3.66 19.92 5.60
N LEU A 443 3.90 20.15 6.90
CA LEU A 443 4.56 19.17 7.78
C LEU A 443 3.65 17.97 8.04
N ALA A 444 2.36 18.22 8.30
CA ALA A 444 1.36 17.17 8.52
C ALA A 444 1.09 16.37 7.23
N GLN A 445 1.08 17.01 6.07
CA GLN A 445 0.99 16.34 4.76
C GLN A 445 2.14 15.37 4.52
N ARG A 446 3.34 15.70 5.03
CA ARG A 446 4.54 14.84 4.97
C ARG A 446 4.70 13.94 6.20
N ASN A 447 3.67 13.77 7.03
CA ASN A 447 3.72 12.86 8.16
C ASN A 447 4.01 11.44 7.69
N PRO A 448 5.06 10.78 8.20
CA PRO A 448 5.35 9.43 7.75
C PRO A 448 4.23 8.47 8.22
N PRO A 449 3.80 7.51 7.38
CA PRO A 449 2.54 6.77 7.56
C PRO A 449 2.47 5.93 8.85
N GLN A 450 3.63 5.50 9.34
CA GLN A 450 3.77 4.75 10.58
C GLN A 450 3.55 5.60 11.84
N TYR A 451 3.52 6.93 11.71
CA TYR A 451 3.31 7.85 12.81
C TYR A 451 1.88 8.39 12.86
N GLU A 452 1.33 8.49 14.06
CA GLU A 452 0.15 9.30 14.31
C GLU A 452 0.56 10.78 14.33
N CYS A 453 -0.04 11.61 13.46
CA CYS A 453 0.27 13.04 13.41
C CYS A 453 -0.53 13.81 14.47
N ARG A 454 0.18 14.58 15.30
CA ARG A 454 -0.40 15.40 16.37
C ARG A 454 0.21 16.79 16.36
N ILE A 455 -0.59 17.80 16.62
CA ILE A 455 -0.13 19.17 16.88
C ILE A 455 -0.28 19.47 18.37
N LEU A 456 0.77 20.06 18.94
CA LEU A 456 0.75 20.65 20.28
C LEU A 456 0.97 22.15 20.14
N PHE A 457 -0.09 22.91 20.39
CA PHE A 457 -0.11 24.35 20.24
C PHE A 457 0.14 25.01 21.60
N PHE A 458 1.29 25.64 21.78
CA PHE A 458 1.69 26.30 23.03
C PHE A 458 1.46 27.80 22.90
N THR A 459 0.67 28.42 23.78
CA THR A 459 0.35 29.87 23.72
C THR A 459 -0.12 30.44 25.06
N ASP A 460 0.02 31.74 25.27
CA ASP A 460 -0.65 32.49 26.35
C ASP A 460 -1.78 33.40 25.84
N GLY A 461 -2.05 33.36 24.55
CA GLY A 461 -3.01 34.23 23.86
C GLY A 461 -4.34 33.56 23.54
N ASN A 462 -5.23 34.37 22.95
CA ASN A 462 -6.48 33.92 22.35
C ASN A 462 -6.52 34.40 20.89
N GLY A 463 -6.92 33.54 19.97
CA GLY A 463 -7.01 33.83 18.53
C GLY A 463 -8.10 32.99 17.88
N ASN A 464 -8.92 33.62 17.03
CA ASN A 464 -10.01 32.99 16.28
C ASN A 464 -9.76 32.97 14.76
N ASP A 465 -8.57 33.37 14.33
CA ASP A 465 -8.13 33.56 12.94
C ASP A 465 -7.76 32.25 12.21
N ALA A 466 -7.67 31.11 12.91
CA ALA A 466 -7.12 29.88 12.35
C ALA A 466 -8.14 28.76 12.06
N THR A 467 -9.45 29.06 12.05
CA THR A 467 -10.51 28.05 11.89
C THR A 467 -10.37 27.23 10.62
N THR A 468 -10.05 27.87 9.48
CA THR A 468 -9.87 27.21 8.18
C THR A 468 -8.72 26.20 8.21
N GLN A 469 -7.57 26.60 8.76
CA GLN A 469 -6.39 25.72 8.86
C GLN A 469 -6.65 24.55 9.81
N CYS A 470 -7.34 24.79 10.93
CA CYS A 470 -7.75 23.71 11.83
C CYS A 470 -8.66 22.69 11.13
N ASN A 471 -9.62 23.15 10.32
CA ASN A 471 -10.51 22.26 9.57
C ASN A 471 -9.75 21.46 8.49
N GLN A 472 -8.76 22.07 7.84
CA GLN A 472 -7.88 21.35 6.91
C GLN A 472 -7.04 20.28 7.60
N LEU A 473 -6.48 20.57 8.77
CA LEU A 473 -5.75 19.61 9.60
C LEU A 473 -6.67 18.48 10.10
N ALA A 474 -7.90 18.80 10.48
CA ALA A 474 -8.90 17.80 10.88
C ALA A 474 -9.29 16.85 9.73
N ALA A 475 -9.38 17.36 8.49
CA ALA A 475 -9.61 16.53 7.31
C ALA A 475 -8.46 15.53 7.05
N MET A 476 -7.25 15.85 7.52
CA MET A 476 -6.09 14.94 7.52
C MET A 476 -6.03 14.04 8.79
N LYS A 477 -7.09 14.05 9.61
CA LYS A 477 -7.17 13.35 10.91
C LYS A 477 -6.06 13.75 11.90
N VAL A 478 -5.52 14.97 11.79
CA VAL A 478 -4.53 15.49 12.73
C VAL A 478 -5.21 15.91 14.02
N LYS A 479 -4.78 15.34 15.14
CA LYS A 479 -5.22 15.75 16.47
C LYS A 479 -4.51 17.03 16.88
N ILE A 480 -5.26 18.04 17.33
CA ILE A 480 -4.71 19.32 17.79
C ILE A 480 -5.01 19.50 19.27
N ASP A 481 -3.96 19.52 20.09
CA ASP A 481 -4.02 19.82 21.52
C ASP A 481 -3.40 21.19 21.78
N VAL A 482 -3.87 21.85 22.84
CA VAL A 482 -3.44 23.20 23.19
C VAL A 482 -2.93 23.23 24.63
N VAL A 483 -1.75 23.82 24.81
CA VAL A 483 -1.13 24.05 26.12
C VAL A 483 -1.10 25.55 26.38
N GLY A 484 -1.94 26.00 27.30
CA GLY A 484 -2.07 27.40 27.70
C GLY A 484 -1.11 27.78 28.82
N PHE A 485 -0.48 28.95 28.71
CA PHE A 485 0.35 29.56 29.75
C PHE A 485 -0.30 30.85 30.30
N GLY A 486 0.14 31.27 31.50
CA GLY A 486 -0.37 32.47 32.15
C GLY A 486 -1.80 32.32 32.67
N SER A 487 -2.57 33.41 32.61
CA SER A 487 -3.91 33.53 33.21
C SER A 487 -5.06 33.15 32.26
N LEU A 488 -4.80 32.27 31.29
CA LEU A 488 -5.79 31.84 30.30
C LEU A 488 -6.92 31.00 30.92
N ARG A 489 -8.12 31.12 30.35
CA ARG A 489 -9.26 30.23 30.65
C ARG A 489 -9.30 29.12 29.60
N GLU A 490 -9.53 27.89 30.02
CA GLU A 490 -9.57 26.72 29.11
C GLU A 490 -10.47 26.93 27.89
N ASN A 491 -11.66 27.50 28.10
CA ASN A 491 -12.64 27.75 27.04
C ASN A 491 -12.17 28.70 25.93
N SER A 492 -11.18 29.57 26.18
CA SER A 492 -10.70 30.50 25.14
C SER A 492 -9.88 29.80 24.05
N LEU A 493 -9.45 28.55 24.27
CA LEU A 493 -8.60 27.80 23.34
C LEU A 493 -9.33 26.65 22.63
N ASN A 494 -10.58 26.35 23.01
CA ASN A 494 -11.38 25.26 22.43
C ASN A 494 -11.59 25.41 20.92
N GLY A 495 -11.51 26.63 20.38
CA GLY A 495 -11.63 26.88 18.94
C GLY A 495 -10.53 26.23 18.09
N LEU A 496 -9.38 25.90 18.68
CA LEU A 496 -8.23 25.28 17.99
C LEU A 496 -8.26 23.76 18.03
N VAL A 497 -8.91 23.17 19.03
CA VAL A 497 -8.93 21.73 19.24
C VAL A 497 -9.62 21.00 18.07
N ARG A 498 -9.02 19.91 17.59
CA ARG A 498 -9.57 19.04 16.53
C ARG A 498 -9.33 17.57 16.85
N CYS A 499 -10.19 16.71 16.30
CA CYS A 499 -10.06 15.24 16.34
C CYS A 499 -9.81 14.67 17.76
N GLY A 500 -10.57 15.16 18.76
CA GLY A 500 -10.46 14.68 20.15
C GLY A 500 -9.25 15.21 20.92
N GLY A 501 -8.65 16.31 20.46
CA GLY A 501 -7.66 17.09 21.21
C GLY A 501 -8.19 17.64 22.54
N GLN A 502 -7.28 18.10 23.37
CA GLN A 502 -7.57 18.65 24.69
C GLN A 502 -6.89 20.00 24.89
N VAL A 503 -7.44 20.81 25.79
CA VAL A 503 -6.79 22.02 26.29
C VAL A 503 -6.23 21.72 27.69
N SER A 504 -5.02 22.19 27.96
CA SER A 504 -4.39 22.10 29.29
C SER A 504 -3.81 23.44 29.68
N ILE A 505 -4.16 23.97 30.86
CA ILE A 505 -3.64 25.25 31.37
C ILE A 505 -2.63 24.99 32.48
N GLY A 506 -1.42 25.54 32.36
CA GLY A 506 -0.46 25.64 33.47
C GLY A 506 0.02 24.33 34.10
N LYS A 507 -0.23 23.17 33.48
CA LYS A 507 0.27 21.86 33.94
C LYS A 507 1.42 21.41 33.04
N THR A 508 2.50 20.96 33.66
CA THR A 508 3.56 20.18 32.99
C THR A 508 2.94 18.91 32.41
N MET A 509 3.15 18.70 31.11
CA MET A 509 2.58 17.60 30.32
C MET A 509 3.12 16.25 30.81
N ALA A 510 2.42 15.61 31.74
CA ALA A 510 2.60 14.21 32.09
C ALA A 510 1.30 13.46 31.78
N GLU A 511 1.03 13.23 30.50
CA GLU A 511 0.23 12.11 29.91
C GLU A 511 0.08 12.22 28.37
#